data_AF-A0A963R2J4-F1
#
_entry.id   AF-A0A963R2J4-F1
#
_cell.length_a   1.000
_cell.length_b   1.000
_cell.length_c   1.000
_cell.angle_alpha   90.00
_cell.angle_beta   90.00
_cell.angle_gamma   90.00
#
_symmetry.space_group_name_H-M   'P 1'
#
loop_
_entity.id
_entity.type
_entity.pdbx_description
1 polymer ?
#
loop_
_entity_poly.entity_id
_entity_poly.type
_entity_poly.pdbx_seq_one_letter_code
_entity_poly.pdbx_strand_id
1 'polypeptide(L)'
;MYAAIGIVVLIVMVFGGFAITGGALGPVLEAIPHEMLIIGGAAVASLITGNSLHGLKAIGGCFAKIFKGPQHTKQDHIDAIVLTTRLMKLLRTEGPVALESHVTEPASSAIFAEFPRLLANKPLVALIADTLTLIVVSSGTLEVHAVEEVMDNALKTHFHEVHEPQHALQNLADALPALGIVAAVLGVVKTMGSIDKPPAILGGMIGSALVGTFMGVLLAYGMVSPLAGRLKQVIEADE
;
A
#
# COMPACT_ATOMS: atom_id res chain seq x y z
N MET A 1 10.58 -9.44 -1.91
CA MET A 1 11.74 -9.91 -2.71
C MET A 1 11.49 -9.83 -4.23
N TYR A 2 10.43 -10.45 -4.78
CA TYR A 2 10.15 -10.42 -6.23
C TYR A 2 9.90 -9.02 -6.81
N ALA A 3 9.26 -8.11 -6.06
CA ALA A 3 9.03 -6.74 -6.52
C ALA A 3 10.36 -5.98 -6.80
N ALA A 4 11.37 -6.14 -5.94
CA ALA A 4 12.67 -5.52 -6.14
C ALA A 4 13.41 -6.10 -7.36
N ILE A 5 13.35 -7.43 -7.53
CA ILE A 5 13.91 -8.11 -8.71
C ILE A 5 13.22 -7.60 -9.99
N GLY A 6 11.89 -7.48 -9.98
CA GLY A 6 11.13 -6.94 -11.11
C GLY A 6 11.54 -5.52 -11.49
N ILE A 7 11.72 -4.63 -10.51
CA ILE A 7 12.21 -3.27 -10.76
C ILE A 7 13.62 -3.28 -11.37
N VAL A 8 14.53 -4.10 -10.85
CA VAL A 8 15.89 -4.21 -11.41
C VAL A 8 15.85 -4.72 -12.85
N VAL A 9 15.08 -5.77 -13.12
CA VAL A 9 14.92 -6.32 -14.47
C VAL A 9 14.33 -5.29 -15.42
N LEU A 10 13.31 -4.53 -15.01
CA LEU A 10 12.73 -3.46 -15.80
C LEU A 10 13.79 -2.43 -16.21
N ILE A 11 14.54 -1.89 -15.24
CA ILE A 11 15.55 -0.85 -15.49
C ILE A 11 16.65 -1.41 -16.41
N VAL A 12 17.15 -2.62 -16.15
CA VAL A 12 18.18 -3.25 -16.97
C VAL A 12 17.69 -3.49 -18.40
N MET A 13 16.46 -3.97 -18.60
CA MET A 13 15.96 -4.27 -19.95
C MET A 13 15.65 -3.00 -20.74
N VAL A 14 15.08 -1.97 -20.11
CA VAL A 14 14.75 -0.71 -20.79
C VAL A 14 16.01 0.07 -21.14
N PHE A 15 16.89 0.34 -20.16
CA PHE A 15 18.09 1.15 -20.40
C PHE A 15 19.22 0.33 -21.04
N GLY A 16 19.37 -0.95 -20.68
CA GLY A 16 20.34 -1.84 -21.31
C GLY A 16 19.97 -2.16 -22.75
N GLY A 17 18.69 -2.39 -23.05
CA GLY A 17 18.21 -2.54 -24.43
C GLY A 17 18.49 -1.31 -25.29
N PHE A 18 18.23 -0.11 -24.75
CA PHE A 18 18.55 1.15 -25.42
C PHE A 18 20.06 1.36 -25.64
N ALA A 19 20.90 0.96 -24.68
CA ALA A 19 22.36 1.03 -24.85
C ALA A 19 22.86 0.07 -25.93
N ILE A 20 22.33 -1.16 -25.99
CA ILE A 20 22.72 -2.18 -26.97
C ILE A 20 22.35 -1.78 -28.39
N THR A 21 21.22 -1.09 -28.59
CA THR A 21 20.79 -0.60 -29.91
C THR A 21 21.56 0.65 -30.38
N GLY A 22 22.57 1.09 -29.62
CA GLY A 22 23.39 2.26 -29.94
C GLY A 22 22.82 3.59 -29.43
N GLY A 23 21.85 3.55 -28.52
CA GLY A 23 21.26 4.72 -27.89
C GLY A 23 22.25 5.43 -26.95
N ALA A 24 22.35 6.76 -27.08
CA ALA A 24 23.17 7.57 -26.19
C ALA A 24 22.44 7.80 -24.85
N LEU A 25 22.90 7.15 -23.78
CA LEU A 25 22.32 7.31 -22.44
C LEU A 25 22.61 8.68 -21.79
N GLY A 26 23.65 9.38 -22.23
CA GLY A 26 24.08 10.68 -21.66
C GLY A 26 22.94 11.71 -21.58
N PRO A 27 22.29 12.03 -22.72
CA PRO A 27 21.15 12.96 -22.73
C PRO A 27 19.98 12.53 -21.83
N VAL A 28 19.72 11.23 -21.70
CA VAL A 28 18.65 10.71 -20.84
C VAL A 28 19.01 10.88 -19.36
N LEU A 29 20.25 10.54 -18.99
CA LEU A 29 20.75 10.68 -17.62
C LEU A 29 20.82 12.13 -17.15
N GLU A 30 21.12 13.07 -18.05
CA GLU A 30 21.12 14.50 -17.73
C GLU A 30 19.70 15.06 -17.55
N ALA A 31 18.72 14.54 -18.31
CA ALA A 31 17.33 14.96 -18.20
C ALA A 31 16.60 14.36 -16.98
N ILE A 32 16.93 13.12 -16.58
CA ILE A 32 16.25 12.38 -15.49
C ILE A 32 16.04 13.22 -14.22
N PRO A 33 17.04 13.90 -13.65
CA PRO A 33 16.86 14.65 -12.40
C PRO A 33 15.83 15.78 -12.52
N HIS A 34 15.82 16.48 -13.66
CA HIS A 34 14.91 17.58 -13.91
C HIS A 34 13.49 17.09 -14.15
N GLU A 35 13.34 16.05 -14.97
CA GLU A 35 12.03 15.43 -15.24
C GLU A 35 11.46 14.78 -13.98
N MET A 36 12.29 14.11 -13.16
CA MET A 36 11.87 13.51 -11.90
C MET A 36 11.46 14.57 -10.87
N LEU A 37 12.07 15.75 -10.87
CA LEU A 37 11.65 16.85 -10.01
C LEU A 37 10.24 17.35 -10.39
N ILE A 38 9.95 17.48 -11.69
CA ILE A 38 8.65 17.94 -12.18
C ILE A 38 7.59 16.87 -11.93
N ILE A 39 7.83 15.65 -12.42
CA ILE A 39 6.87 14.54 -12.34
C ILE A 39 6.71 14.07 -10.90
N GLY A 40 7.82 13.85 -10.19
CA GLY A 40 7.84 13.42 -8.80
C GLY A 40 7.31 14.49 -7.84
N GLY A 41 7.65 15.76 -8.07
CA GLY A 41 7.08 16.89 -7.30
C GLY A 41 5.56 17.00 -7.49
N ALA A 42 5.08 16.90 -8.73
CA ALA A 42 3.64 16.91 -9.01
C ALA A 42 2.91 15.66 -8.49
N ALA A 43 3.55 14.49 -8.54
CA ALA A 43 3.05 13.25 -7.96
C ALA A 43 2.86 13.37 -6.44
N VAL A 44 3.87 13.88 -5.72
CA VAL A 44 3.77 14.13 -4.28
C VAL A 44 2.72 15.17 -3.97
N ALA A 45 2.66 16.27 -4.73
CA ALA A 45 1.63 17.29 -4.55
C ALA A 45 0.22 16.73 -4.79
N SER A 46 0.03 15.87 -5.78
CA SER A 46 -1.23 15.18 -6.07
C SER A 46 -1.64 14.26 -4.91
N LEU A 47 -0.71 13.49 -4.35
CA LEU A 47 -0.98 12.68 -3.15
C LEU A 47 -1.39 13.54 -1.96
N ILE A 48 -0.69 14.65 -1.71
CA ILE A 48 -1.01 15.57 -0.60
C ILE A 48 -2.38 16.22 -0.79
N THR A 49 -2.74 16.57 -2.03
CA THR A 49 -4.01 17.25 -2.33
C THR A 49 -5.18 16.27 -2.29
N GLY A 50 -4.95 15.00 -2.66
CA GLY A 50 -5.99 13.97 -2.76
C GLY A 50 -6.19 13.11 -1.52
N ASN A 51 -5.36 13.23 -0.48
CA ASN A 51 -5.40 12.33 0.68
C ASN A 51 -5.32 13.08 2.02
N SER A 52 -5.91 12.49 3.05
CA SER A 52 -5.75 12.95 4.43
C SER A 52 -4.34 12.65 4.97
N LEU A 53 -3.94 13.33 6.06
CA LEU A 53 -2.70 13.04 6.79
C LEU A 53 -2.61 11.57 7.25
N HIS A 54 -3.74 10.95 7.57
CA HIS A 54 -3.82 9.53 7.91
C HIS A 54 -3.50 8.66 6.68
N GLY A 55 -4.16 8.94 5.55
CA GLY A 55 -3.94 8.24 4.29
C GLY A 55 -2.49 8.32 3.81
N LEU A 56 -1.85 9.50 3.90
CA LEU A 56 -0.44 9.67 3.54
C LEU A 56 0.51 8.80 4.37
N LYS A 57 0.27 8.68 5.69
CA LYS A 57 1.05 7.78 6.55
C LYS A 57 0.82 6.32 6.20
N ALA A 58 -0.44 5.96 5.92
CA ALA A 58 -0.81 4.61 5.52
C ALA A 58 -0.13 4.19 4.21
N ILE A 59 -0.10 5.07 3.19
CA ILE A 59 0.64 4.85 1.93
C ILE A 59 2.12 4.56 2.21
N GLY A 60 2.76 5.33 3.10
CA GLY A 60 4.15 5.10 3.52
C GLY A 60 4.36 3.71 4.16
N GLY A 61 3.45 3.28 5.03
CA GLY A 61 3.46 1.94 5.63
C GLY A 61 3.25 0.82 4.61
N CYS A 62 2.42 1.06 3.60
CA CYS A 62 2.13 0.10 2.54
C CYS A 62 3.35 -0.23 1.68
N PHE A 63 4.27 0.72 1.45
CA PHE A 63 5.53 0.42 0.75
C PHE A 63 6.32 -0.67 1.47
N ALA A 64 6.40 -0.63 2.81
CA ALA A 64 7.04 -1.69 3.57
C ALA A 64 6.31 -3.04 3.41
N LYS A 65 4.97 -3.01 3.37
CA LYS A 65 4.12 -4.20 3.19
C LYS A 65 4.32 -4.87 1.82
N ILE A 66 4.48 -4.08 0.75
CA ILE A 66 4.74 -4.59 -0.61
C ILE A 66 6.02 -5.44 -0.67
N PHE A 67 7.09 -4.99 -0.03
CA PHE A 67 8.38 -5.69 -0.06
C PHE A 67 8.46 -6.85 0.92
N LYS A 68 7.82 -6.74 2.09
CA LYS A 68 7.78 -7.78 3.13
C LYS A 68 6.82 -8.92 2.78
N GLY A 69 5.71 -8.64 2.12
CA GLY A 69 4.68 -9.62 1.78
C GLY A 69 3.61 -9.79 2.87
N PRO A 70 2.76 -10.84 2.76
CA PRO A 70 1.71 -11.14 3.72
C PRO A 70 2.29 -11.39 5.12
N GLN A 71 1.57 -10.93 6.13
CA GLN A 71 1.96 -11.05 7.53
C GLN A 71 1.43 -12.35 8.16
N HIS A 72 0.28 -12.85 7.68
CA HIS A 72 -0.39 -14.01 8.27
C HIS A 72 0.03 -15.32 7.60
N THR A 73 0.15 -16.36 8.43
CA THR A 73 0.49 -17.72 8.02
C THR A 73 -0.67 -18.66 8.32
N LYS A 74 -0.68 -19.86 7.71
CA LYS A 74 -1.68 -20.89 7.99
C LYS A 74 -1.81 -21.23 9.48
N GLN A 75 -0.70 -21.20 10.22
CA GLN A 75 -0.72 -21.45 11.66
C GLN A 75 -1.42 -20.33 12.43
N ASP A 76 -1.28 -19.07 12.01
CA ASP A 76 -1.96 -17.95 12.69
C ASP A 76 -3.50 -18.10 12.62
N HIS A 77 -4.04 -18.64 11.52
CA HIS A 77 -5.48 -18.96 11.43
C HIS A 77 -5.89 -20.10 12.36
N ILE A 78 -5.07 -21.15 12.49
CA ILE A 78 -5.33 -22.27 13.43
C ILE A 78 -5.29 -21.75 14.87
N ASP A 79 -4.27 -20.97 15.20
CA ASP A 79 -4.10 -20.35 16.51
C ASP A 79 -5.29 -19.45 16.86
N ALA A 80 -5.83 -18.70 15.90
CA ALA A 80 -7.01 -17.85 16.11
C ALA A 80 -8.26 -18.68 16.46
N ILE A 81 -8.45 -19.83 15.80
CA ILE A 81 -9.53 -20.79 16.11
C ILE A 81 -9.34 -21.38 17.51
N VAL A 82 -8.12 -21.78 17.85
CA VAL A 82 -7.81 -22.35 19.17
C VAL A 82 -8.05 -21.32 20.28
N LEU A 83 -7.61 -20.08 20.07
CA LEU A 83 -7.80 -18.96 21.00
C LEU A 83 -9.28 -18.69 21.25
N THR A 84 -10.08 -18.48 20.19
CA THR A 84 -11.52 -18.27 20.32
C THR A 84 -12.23 -19.47 20.96
N THR A 85 -11.84 -20.70 20.59
CA THR A 85 -12.40 -21.91 21.21
C THR A 85 -12.11 -21.97 22.72
N ARG A 86 -10.90 -21.60 23.15
CA ARG A 86 -10.53 -21.56 24.57
C ARG A 86 -11.33 -20.51 25.33
N LEU A 87 -11.48 -19.31 24.77
CA LEU A 87 -12.28 -18.22 25.36
C LEU A 87 -13.76 -18.63 25.49
N MET A 88 -14.33 -19.26 24.46
CA MET A 88 -15.70 -19.78 24.50
C MET A 88 -15.87 -20.94 25.49
N LYS A 89 -14.85 -21.80 25.65
CA LYS A 89 -14.87 -22.85 26.65
C LYS A 89 -14.86 -22.27 28.06
N LEU A 90 -14.01 -21.28 28.32
CA LEU A 90 -13.94 -20.55 29.60
C LEU A 90 -15.31 -19.93 29.93
N LEU A 91 -15.92 -19.23 28.96
CA LEU A 91 -17.26 -18.67 29.11
C LEU A 91 -18.29 -19.71 29.55
N ARG A 92 -18.22 -20.92 28.99
CA ARG A 92 -19.17 -22.01 29.29
C ARG A 92 -18.90 -22.70 30.63
N THR A 93 -17.64 -22.85 31.04
CA THR A 93 -17.27 -23.62 32.24
C THR A 93 -17.16 -22.76 33.49
N GLU A 94 -16.61 -21.56 33.36
CA GLU A 94 -16.31 -20.65 34.48
C GLU A 94 -17.22 -19.41 34.49
N GLY A 95 -17.94 -19.17 33.39
CA GLY A 95 -18.95 -18.13 33.28
C GLY A 95 -18.41 -16.78 32.74
N PRO A 96 -19.30 -15.79 32.55
CA PRO A 96 -18.96 -14.51 31.92
C PRO A 96 -17.95 -13.67 32.72
N VAL A 97 -18.02 -13.72 34.06
CA VAL A 97 -17.14 -12.94 34.95
C VAL A 97 -15.68 -13.37 34.83
N ALA A 98 -15.42 -14.68 34.66
CA ALA A 98 -14.06 -15.16 34.44
C ALA A 98 -13.52 -14.67 33.09
N LEU A 99 -14.35 -14.70 32.04
CA LEU A 99 -13.97 -14.22 30.71
C LEU A 99 -13.68 -12.72 30.67
N GLU A 100 -14.43 -11.91 31.42
CA GLU A 100 -14.32 -10.44 31.45
C GLU A 100 -12.88 -9.97 31.62
N SER A 101 -12.15 -10.57 32.57
CA SER A 101 -10.76 -10.23 32.88
C SER A 101 -9.79 -10.47 31.70
N HIS A 102 -10.11 -11.42 30.82
CA HIS A 102 -9.28 -11.76 29.66
C HIS A 102 -9.58 -10.91 28.44
N VAL A 103 -10.82 -10.42 28.29
CA VAL A 103 -11.25 -9.65 27.11
C VAL A 103 -11.10 -8.14 27.30
N THR A 104 -11.22 -7.63 28.53
CA THR A 104 -10.99 -6.20 28.82
C THR A 104 -9.51 -5.84 28.79
N GLU A 105 -8.63 -6.75 29.21
CA GLU A 105 -7.19 -6.53 29.18
C GLU A 105 -6.42 -7.71 28.52
N PRO A 106 -6.53 -7.88 27.18
CA PRO A 106 -5.92 -9.01 26.48
C PRO A 106 -4.40 -9.08 26.65
N ALA A 107 -3.73 -7.95 26.88
CA ALA A 107 -2.27 -7.88 27.03
C ALA A 107 -1.76 -8.52 28.33
N SER A 108 -2.58 -8.55 29.40
CA SER A 108 -2.23 -9.18 30.68
C SER A 108 -2.80 -10.60 30.81
N SER A 109 -3.62 -11.02 29.85
CA SER A 109 -4.30 -12.32 29.85
C SER A 109 -3.33 -13.48 29.61
N ALA A 110 -3.37 -14.47 30.52
CA ALA A 110 -2.60 -15.70 30.38
C ALA A 110 -2.97 -16.49 29.11
N ILE A 111 -4.22 -16.41 28.65
CA ILE A 111 -4.70 -17.12 27.46
C ILE A 111 -4.13 -16.48 26.19
N PHE A 112 -4.14 -15.14 26.10
CA PHE A 112 -3.57 -14.44 24.95
C PHE A 112 -2.04 -14.49 24.94
N ALA A 113 -1.40 -14.56 26.11
CA ALA A 113 0.05 -14.70 26.23
C ALA A 113 0.61 -16.00 25.60
N GLU A 114 -0.21 -17.06 25.47
CA GLU A 114 0.16 -18.27 24.73
C GLU A 114 0.28 -18.04 23.22
N PHE A 115 -0.32 -16.96 22.69
CA PHE A 115 -0.36 -16.63 21.26
C PHE A 115 0.27 -15.25 20.99
N PRO A 116 1.57 -15.05 21.21
CA PRO A 116 2.22 -13.73 21.12
C PRO A 116 2.15 -13.12 19.72
N ARG A 117 2.09 -13.93 18.66
CA ARG A 117 1.91 -13.45 17.27
C ARG A 117 0.54 -12.85 17.03
N LEU A 118 -0.51 -13.47 17.57
CA LEU A 118 -1.88 -12.95 17.50
C LEU A 118 -2.05 -11.74 18.40
N LEU A 119 -1.45 -11.75 19.60
CA LEU A 119 -1.48 -10.62 20.53
C LEU A 119 -0.84 -9.35 19.93
N ALA A 120 0.17 -9.50 19.06
CA ALA A 120 0.75 -8.38 18.33
C ALA A 120 -0.20 -7.76 17.28
N ASN A 121 -1.19 -8.52 16.81
CA ASN A 121 -2.22 -8.04 15.89
C ASN A 121 -3.37 -7.39 16.67
N LYS A 122 -3.22 -6.10 16.96
CA LYS A 122 -4.22 -5.31 17.70
C LYS A 122 -5.61 -5.33 17.06
N PRO A 123 -5.78 -5.16 15.73
CA PRO A 123 -7.10 -5.28 15.09
C PRO A 123 -7.80 -6.62 15.35
N LEU A 124 -7.07 -7.74 15.22
CA LEU A 124 -7.63 -9.07 15.46
C LEU A 124 -8.03 -9.25 16.93
N VAL A 125 -7.17 -8.82 17.85
CA VAL A 125 -7.45 -8.90 19.29
C VAL A 125 -8.66 -8.05 19.65
N ALA A 126 -8.77 -6.83 19.12
CA ALA A 126 -9.91 -5.95 19.33
C ALA A 126 -11.20 -6.60 18.80
N LEU A 127 -11.19 -7.16 17.58
CA LEU A 127 -12.35 -7.85 17.03
C LEU A 127 -12.83 -8.99 17.95
N ILE A 128 -11.91 -9.85 18.42
CA ILE A 128 -12.26 -10.97 19.32
C ILE A 128 -12.75 -10.44 20.68
N ALA A 129 -12.01 -9.51 21.28
CA ALA A 129 -12.30 -8.97 22.61
C ALA A 129 -13.61 -8.18 22.64
N ASP A 130 -13.84 -7.29 21.69
CA ASP A 130 -15.04 -6.46 21.61
C ASP A 130 -16.28 -7.33 21.38
N THR A 131 -16.18 -8.33 20.49
CA THR A 131 -17.26 -9.30 20.25
C THR A 131 -17.61 -10.07 21.52
N LEU A 132 -16.60 -10.58 22.22
CA LEU A 132 -16.83 -11.33 23.46
C LEU A 132 -17.31 -10.42 24.61
N THR A 133 -16.87 -9.15 24.64
CA THR A 133 -17.33 -8.17 25.62
C THR A 133 -18.83 -7.87 25.46
N LEU A 134 -19.32 -7.78 24.23
CA LEU A 134 -20.77 -7.68 23.97
C LEU A 134 -21.53 -8.85 24.60
N ILE A 135 -20.98 -10.07 24.49
CA ILE A 135 -21.56 -11.28 25.09
C ILE A 135 -21.52 -11.26 26.62
N VAL A 136 -20.44 -10.74 27.23
CA VAL A 136 -20.33 -10.62 28.69
C VAL A 136 -21.29 -9.57 29.27
N VAL A 137 -21.43 -8.43 28.60
CA VAL A 137 -22.23 -7.29 29.08
C VAL A 137 -23.74 -7.51 28.85
N SER A 138 -24.12 -8.30 27.84
CA SER A 138 -25.52 -8.60 27.58
C SER A 138 -26.12 -9.48 28.69
N SER A 139 -27.06 -8.93 29.46
CA SER A 139 -27.79 -9.65 30.52
C SER A 139 -28.81 -10.69 30.01
N GLY A 140 -28.84 -10.97 28.71
CA GLY A 140 -29.75 -11.91 28.05
C GLY A 140 -29.12 -12.59 26.83
N THR A 141 -29.83 -13.57 26.25
CA THR A 141 -29.41 -14.21 24.99
C THR A 141 -29.35 -13.16 23.88
N LEU A 142 -28.14 -12.79 23.48
CA LEU A 142 -27.93 -12.01 22.27
C LEU A 142 -28.49 -12.78 21.08
N GLU A 143 -29.18 -12.05 20.21
CA GLU A 143 -29.52 -12.58 18.91
C GLU A 143 -28.21 -12.82 18.14
N VAL A 144 -27.98 -14.06 17.72
CA VAL A 144 -26.77 -14.46 17.00
C VAL A 144 -26.52 -13.57 15.78
N HIS A 145 -27.60 -13.18 15.10
CA HIS A 145 -27.54 -12.36 13.90
C HIS A 145 -27.07 -10.93 14.19
N ALA A 146 -27.40 -10.36 15.36
CA ALA A 146 -26.94 -9.04 15.73
C ALA A 146 -25.42 -9.01 16.00
N VAL A 147 -24.89 -10.07 16.61
CA VAL A 147 -23.43 -10.20 16.84
C VAL A 147 -22.70 -10.39 15.51
N GLU A 148 -23.23 -11.24 14.63
CA GLU A 148 -22.72 -11.45 13.28
C GLU A 148 -22.68 -10.14 12.48
N GLU A 149 -23.76 -9.34 12.51
CA GLU A 149 -23.82 -8.05 11.81
C GLU A 149 -22.77 -7.05 12.33
N VAL A 150 -22.55 -6.99 13.64
CA VAL A 150 -21.52 -6.12 14.23
C VAL A 150 -20.12 -6.57 13.81
N MET A 151 -19.84 -7.88 13.84
CA MET A 151 -18.57 -8.44 13.39
C MET A 151 -18.32 -8.16 11.90
N ASP A 152 -19.33 -8.38 11.06
CA ASP A 152 -19.26 -8.13 9.62
C ASP A 152 -18.99 -6.65 9.33
N ASN A 153 -19.66 -5.74 10.04
CA ASN A 153 -19.45 -4.31 9.87
C ASN A 153 -18.06 -3.87 10.33
N ALA A 154 -17.54 -4.44 11.43
CA ALA A 154 -16.20 -4.17 11.90
C ALA A 154 -15.13 -4.66 10.90
N LEU A 155 -15.29 -5.88 10.37
CA LEU A 155 -14.41 -6.44 9.34
C LEU A 155 -14.45 -5.60 8.05
N LYS A 156 -15.64 -5.28 7.54
CA LYS A 156 -15.80 -4.44 6.34
C LYS A 156 -15.12 -3.08 6.50
N THR A 157 -15.29 -2.43 7.64
CA THR A 157 -14.67 -1.13 7.93
C THR A 157 -13.15 -1.26 7.94
N HIS A 158 -12.61 -2.28 8.63
CA HIS A 158 -11.19 -2.52 8.70
C HIS A 158 -10.57 -2.76 7.32
N PHE A 159 -11.15 -3.67 6.52
CA PHE A 159 -10.62 -3.95 5.20
C PHE A 159 -10.76 -2.76 4.25
N HIS A 160 -11.85 -2.00 4.34
CA HIS A 160 -12.01 -0.76 3.57
C HIS A 160 -10.86 0.23 3.83
N GLU A 161 -10.52 0.46 5.11
CA GLU A 161 -9.39 1.34 5.49
C GLU A 161 -8.04 0.79 5.01
N VAL A 162 -7.83 -0.52 5.05
CA VAL A 162 -6.58 -1.15 4.58
C VAL A 162 -6.44 -1.08 3.06
N HIS A 163 -7.54 -1.06 2.32
CA HIS A 163 -7.56 -0.93 0.85
C HIS A 163 -7.40 0.51 0.35
N GLU A 164 -7.75 1.53 1.13
CA GLU A 164 -7.68 2.94 0.73
C GLU A 164 -6.28 3.36 0.19
N PRO A 165 -5.15 3.02 0.85
CA PRO A 165 -3.82 3.35 0.34
C PRO A 165 -3.47 2.67 -0.98
N GLN A 166 -4.02 1.46 -1.22
CA GLN A 166 -3.84 0.76 -2.48
C GLN A 166 -4.54 1.49 -3.63
N HIS A 167 -5.77 1.98 -3.39
CA HIS A 167 -6.49 2.81 -4.35
C HIS A 167 -5.75 4.13 -4.63
N ALA A 168 -5.23 4.78 -3.58
CA ALA A 168 -4.44 6.00 -3.76
C ALA A 168 -3.19 5.78 -4.62
N LEU A 169 -2.49 4.65 -4.42
CA LEU A 169 -1.32 4.30 -5.23
C LEU A 169 -1.68 3.99 -6.70
N GLN A 170 -2.83 3.34 -6.92
CA GLN A 170 -3.33 3.09 -8.28
C GLN A 170 -3.71 4.40 -8.98
N ASN A 171 -4.43 5.30 -8.32
CA ASN A 171 -4.77 6.62 -8.85
C ASN A 171 -3.52 7.43 -9.20
N LEU A 172 -2.48 7.34 -8.37
CA LEU A 172 -1.19 7.96 -8.68
C LEU A 172 -0.56 7.35 -9.94
N ALA A 173 -0.60 6.03 -10.08
CA ALA A 173 -0.09 5.36 -11.28
C ALA A 173 -0.81 5.85 -12.54
N ASP A 174 -2.12 6.04 -12.47
CA ASP A 174 -2.92 6.53 -13.60
C ASP A 174 -2.66 8.01 -13.94
N ALA A 175 -2.22 8.80 -12.95
CA ALA A 175 -1.88 10.21 -13.13
C ALA A 175 -0.47 10.45 -13.69
N LEU A 176 0.50 9.57 -13.38
CA LEU A 176 1.91 9.72 -13.76
C LEU A 176 2.16 9.94 -15.27
N PRO A 177 1.46 9.28 -16.22
CA PRO A 177 1.63 9.54 -17.64
C PRO A 177 1.21 10.96 -18.02
N ALA A 178 0.10 11.45 -17.45
CA ALA A 178 -0.36 12.81 -17.68
C ALA A 178 0.63 13.85 -17.12
N LEU A 179 1.22 13.58 -15.95
CA LEU A 179 2.29 14.40 -15.40
C LEU A 179 3.55 14.41 -16.29
N GLY A 180 3.88 13.27 -16.91
CA GLY A 180 4.96 13.18 -17.91
C GLY A 180 4.69 14.04 -19.15
N ILE A 181 3.43 14.11 -19.62
CA ILE A 181 3.04 15.00 -20.72
C ILE A 181 3.24 16.47 -20.32
N VAL A 182 2.86 16.86 -19.10
CA VAL A 182 3.08 18.23 -18.60
C VAL A 182 4.57 18.57 -18.60
N ALA A 183 5.43 17.65 -18.16
CA ALA A 183 6.88 17.84 -18.15
C ALA A 183 7.44 18.02 -19.57
N ALA A 184 7.00 17.19 -20.53
CA ALA A 184 7.38 17.32 -21.93
C ALA A 184 6.92 18.65 -22.55
N VAL A 185 5.69 19.10 -22.25
CA VAL A 185 5.18 20.39 -22.72
C VAL A 185 6.05 21.54 -22.19
N LEU A 186 6.44 21.52 -20.91
CA LEU A 186 7.36 22.52 -20.35
C LEU A 186 8.73 22.48 -21.03
N GLY A 187 9.25 21.30 -21.36
CA GLY A 187 10.47 21.14 -22.14
C GLY A 187 10.38 21.72 -23.56
N VAL A 188 9.23 21.55 -24.24
CA VAL A 188 8.97 22.17 -25.54
C VAL A 188 8.88 23.69 -25.42
N VAL A 189 8.21 24.22 -24.40
CA VAL A 189 8.15 25.67 -24.13
C VAL A 189 9.56 26.24 -23.94
N LYS A 190 10.40 25.56 -23.15
CA LYS A 190 11.80 25.95 -22.95
C LYS A 190 12.60 25.95 -24.26
N THR A 191 12.35 24.96 -25.12
CA THR A 191 12.98 24.86 -26.44
C THR A 191 12.57 26.01 -27.35
N MET A 192 11.27 26.35 -27.39
CA MET A 192 10.76 27.44 -28.20
C MET A 192 11.28 28.81 -27.76
N GLY A 193 11.58 28.98 -26.46
CA GLY A 193 12.27 30.17 -25.94
C GLY A 193 13.75 30.29 -26.37
N SER A 194 14.31 29.28 -27.05
CA SER A 194 15.68 29.26 -27.57
C SER A 194 15.71 28.92 -29.07
N ILE A 195 14.65 29.26 -29.80
CA ILE A 195 14.46 28.92 -31.23
C ILE A 195 15.54 29.49 -32.16
N ASP A 196 16.22 30.54 -31.72
CA ASP A 196 17.32 31.20 -32.42
C ASP A 196 18.65 30.44 -32.33
N LYS A 197 18.74 29.41 -31.47
CA LYS A 197 19.95 28.61 -31.30
C LYS A 197 20.21 27.66 -32.47
N PRO A 198 21.47 27.23 -32.67
CA PRO A 198 21.81 26.21 -33.66
C PRO A 198 21.00 24.91 -33.51
N PRO A 199 20.68 24.21 -34.62
CA PRO A 199 19.89 22.97 -34.62
C PRO A 199 20.42 21.88 -33.67
N ALA A 200 21.73 21.79 -33.47
CA ALA A 200 22.33 20.82 -32.56
C ALA A 200 21.90 21.03 -31.09
N ILE A 201 21.78 22.29 -30.65
CA ILE A 201 21.35 22.62 -29.29
C ILE A 201 19.84 22.42 -29.16
N LEU A 202 19.06 22.86 -30.15
CA LEU A 202 17.62 22.62 -30.20
C LEU A 202 17.29 21.12 -30.15
N GLY A 203 18.01 20.29 -30.90
CA GLY A 203 17.86 18.84 -30.89
C GLY A 203 18.08 18.22 -29.50
N GLY A 204 19.09 18.70 -28.75
CA GLY A 204 19.32 18.28 -27.37
C GLY A 204 18.18 18.69 -26.42
N MET A 205 17.66 19.92 -26.56
CA MET A 205 16.55 20.42 -25.75
C MET A 205 15.24 19.66 -26.02
N ILE A 206 14.96 19.35 -27.29
CA ILE A 206 13.81 18.51 -27.69
C ILE A 206 14.00 17.09 -27.15
N GLY A 207 15.20 16.52 -27.27
CA GLY A 207 15.53 15.20 -26.74
C GLY A 207 15.28 15.11 -25.24
N SER A 208 15.72 16.10 -24.47
CA SER A 208 15.43 16.19 -23.03
C SER A 208 13.93 16.25 -22.75
N ALA A 209 13.16 17.04 -23.51
CA ALA A 209 11.71 17.16 -23.31
C ALA A 209 10.97 15.82 -23.53
N LEU A 210 11.42 15.00 -24.48
CA LEU A 210 10.83 13.69 -24.74
C LEU A 210 11.09 12.67 -23.60
N VAL A 211 12.13 12.87 -22.80
CA VAL A 211 12.42 12.03 -21.62
C VAL A 211 11.32 12.18 -20.58
N GLY A 212 10.66 13.33 -20.47
CA GLY A 212 9.55 13.57 -19.55
C GLY A 212 8.37 12.62 -19.77
N THR A 213 7.87 12.54 -21.01
CA THR A 213 6.77 11.61 -21.35
C THR A 213 7.17 10.16 -21.15
N PHE A 214 8.39 9.80 -21.58
CA PHE A 214 8.93 8.45 -21.39
C PHE A 214 8.97 8.07 -19.90
N MET A 215 9.48 8.96 -19.05
CA MET A 215 9.59 8.73 -17.61
C MET A 215 8.22 8.61 -16.95
N GLY A 216 7.25 9.43 -17.35
CA GLY A 216 5.87 9.34 -16.84
C GLY A 216 5.25 7.97 -17.09
N VAL A 217 5.38 7.46 -18.32
CA VAL A 217 4.87 6.13 -18.70
C VAL A 217 5.65 5.00 -18.01
N LEU A 218 6.98 5.10 -17.94
CA LEU A 218 7.84 4.12 -17.29
C LEU A 218 7.53 4.00 -15.79
N LEU A 219 7.39 5.12 -15.09
CA LEU A 219 7.05 5.15 -13.67
C LEU A 219 5.64 4.63 -13.42
N ALA A 220 4.66 5.05 -14.24
CA ALA A 220 3.28 4.62 -14.12
C ALA A 220 3.12 3.10 -14.25
N TYR A 221 3.45 2.58 -15.42
CA TYR A 221 3.13 1.20 -15.79
C TYR A 221 4.27 0.22 -15.47
N GLY A 222 5.51 0.69 -15.43
CA GLY A 222 6.65 -0.15 -15.08
C GLY A 222 6.85 -0.30 -13.57
N MET A 223 6.49 0.70 -12.77
CA MET A 223 6.78 0.71 -11.34
C MET A 223 5.52 0.81 -10.47
N VAL A 224 4.79 1.92 -10.53
CA VAL A 224 3.76 2.24 -9.52
C VAL A 224 2.52 1.35 -9.65
N SER A 225 2.00 1.12 -10.85
CA SER A 225 0.84 0.23 -11.06
C SER A 225 1.11 -1.22 -10.66
N PRO A 226 2.23 -1.86 -11.06
CA PRO A 226 2.57 -3.21 -10.58
C PRO A 226 2.75 -3.29 -9.06
N LEU A 227 3.29 -2.25 -8.43
CA LEU A 227 3.41 -2.16 -6.97
C LEU A 227 2.05 -2.04 -6.28
N ALA A 228 1.11 -1.26 -6.84
CA ALA A 228 -0.26 -1.18 -6.37
C ALA A 228 -0.99 -2.52 -6.49
N GLY A 229 -0.83 -3.21 -7.63
CA GLY A 229 -1.37 -4.57 -7.82
C GLY A 229 -0.78 -5.57 -6.83
N ARG A 230 0.53 -5.49 -6.55
CA ARG A 230 1.16 -6.35 -5.54
C ARG A 230 0.65 -6.04 -4.14
N LEU A 231 0.46 -4.77 -3.80
CA LEU A 231 -0.11 -4.36 -2.51
C LEU A 231 -1.50 -4.97 -2.32
N LYS A 232 -2.35 -4.89 -3.35
CA LYS A 232 -3.69 -5.50 -3.35
C LYS A 232 -3.62 -6.99 -3.02
N GLN A 233 -2.77 -7.75 -3.71
CA GLN A 233 -2.58 -9.18 -3.42
C GLN A 233 -2.07 -9.48 -2.01
N VAL A 234 -1.27 -8.59 -1.42
CA VAL A 234 -0.78 -8.76 -0.06
C VAL A 234 -1.89 -8.48 0.95
N ILE A 235 -2.72 -7.48 0.69
CA ILE A 235 -3.88 -7.16 1.54
C ILE A 235 -4.91 -8.29 1.49
N GLU A 236 -5.30 -8.73 0.30
CA GLU A 236 -6.26 -9.84 0.10
C GLU A 236 -5.77 -11.18 0.68
N ALA A 237 -4.46 -11.37 0.80
CA ALA A 237 -3.90 -12.56 1.44
C ALA A 237 -3.85 -12.48 2.97
N ASP A 238 -3.95 -11.26 3.52
CA ASP A 238 -3.98 -11.00 4.97
C ASP A 238 -5.40 -10.88 5.52
N GLU A 239 -6.41 -10.75 4.65
CA GLU A 239 -7.85 -10.79 4.93
C GLU A 239 -8.31 -12.22 5.29
#